data_AF-A0A453KDX9-F1
#
_entry.id   AF-A0A453KDX9-F1
#
_cell.length_a   1.000
_cell.length_b   1.000
_cell.length_c   1.000
_cell.angle_alpha   90.00
_cell.angle_beta   90.00
_cell.angle_gamma   90.00
#
_symmetry.space_group_name_H-M   'P 1'
#
loop_
_entity.id
_entity.type
_entity.pdbx_description
1 polymer ?
#
loop_
_entity_poly.entity_id
_entity_poly.type
_entity_poly.pdbx_seq_one_letter_code
_entity_poly.pdbx_strand_id
1 'polypeptide(L)'
;MEQAMASLTKATRSLLDKQQRGSTISSLRLNLYLINTFLCEVGPLLGDAIDSGLLKDLNLGILDETKTLDRSDEEMQQRAQDIDDFFTAYPSVLHCLTKLFLKIVGFDKLDMHHVLFDCCKQLKHLTLYHCDTGSYSVFKIDAPDSKLCVLEIEKCRFLRIDLVCLPKLEKFFCESWISQCAPLTFGFVPSLGQLELSCGSVCEEDIFKLSELLHGVTSIHTLSLDFQGEALWLQPEMEELRTAFSKLRKLYVRRWYIC
;
A
#
# COMPACT_ATOMS: atom_id res chain seq x y z
N MET A 1 -19.23 15.31 -11.12
CA MET A 1 -18.17 14.29 -11.07
C MET A 1 -18.00 13.63 -12.42
N GLU A 2 -19.07 13.15 -13.06
CA GLU A 2 -19.02 12.73 -14.47
C GLU A 2 -18.36 13.79 -15.37
N GLN A 3 -18.66 15.08 -15.17
CA GLN A 3 -17.99 16.16 -15.88
C GLN A 3 -16.48 16.28 -15.56
N ALA A 4 -16.07 16.00 -14.33
CA ALA A 4 -14.65 16.04 -13.93
C ALA A 4 -13.89 14.84 -14.52
N MET A 5 -14.50 13.66 -14.47
CA MET A 5 -13.95 12.45 -15.07
C MET A 5 -13.94 12.53 -16.60
N ALA A 6 -14.97 13.11 -17.23
CA ALA A 6 -15.00 13.36 -18.67
C ALA A 6 -13.93 14.39 -19.07
N SER A 7 -13.70 15.41 -18.24
CA SER A 7 -12.60 16.37 -18.43
C SER A 7 -11.24 15.69 -18.27
N LEU A 8 -11.09 14.77 -17.31
CA LEU A 8 -9.88 13.98 -17.11
C LEU A 8 -9.63 13.07 -18.30
N THR A 9 -10.63 12.32 -18.77
CA THR A 9 -10.53 11.48 -19.96
C THR A 9 -10.19 12.31 -21.20
N LYS A 10 -10.81 13.47 -21.39
CA LYS A 10 -10.49 14.39 -22.49
C LYS A 10 -9.05 14.91 -22.40
N ALA A 11 -8.58 15.24 -21.20
CA ALA A 11 -7.21 15.69 -20.97
C ALA A 11 -6.20 14.56 -21.21
N THR A 12 -6.45 13.36 -20.68
CA THR A 12 -5.65 12.15 -20.92
C THR A 12 -5.59 11.84 -22.41
N ARG A 13 -6.74 11.83 -23.10
CA ARG A 13 -6.81 11.64 -24.56
C ARG A 13 -5.98 12.70 -25.28
N SER A 14 -6.17 13.98 -24.98
CA SER A 14 -5.39 15.06 -25.63
C SER A 14 -3.89 15.00 -25.34
N LEU A 15 -3.49 14.44 -24.20
CA LEU A 15 -2.09 14.26 -23.84
C LEU A 15 -1.46 13.09 -24.61
N LEU A 16 -2.18 11.97 -24.71
CA LEU A 16 -1.71 10.73 -25.33
C LEU A 16 -1.84 10.74 -26.86
N ASP A 17 -2.83 11.46 -27.40
CA ASP A 17 -3.09 11.64 -28.85
C ASP A 17 -2.03 12.53 -29.53
N LYS A 18 -1.11 13.14 -28.76
CA LYS A 18 0.08 13.83 -29.30
C LYS A 18 1.13 12.84 -29.85
N GLN A 19 0.70 11.79 -30.53
CA GLN A 19 1.50 10.81 -31.28
C GLN A 19 2.52 11.46 -32.24
N GLN A 20 2.33 12.73 -32.63
CA GLN A 20 3.09 13.35 -33.72
C GLN A 20 4.40 14.06 -33.37
N ARG A 21 4.85 14.13 -32.09
CA ARG A 21 6.06 14.92 -31.73
C ARG A 21 7.32 14.13 -31.36
N GLY A 22 7.31 12.80 -31.46
CA GLY A 22 8.50 11.99 -31.15
C GLY A 22 8.97 12.08 -29.69
N SER A 23 8.15 12.64 -28.80
CA SER A 23 8.45 12.83 -27.38
C SER A 23 7.80 11.73 -26.54
N THR A 24 8.61 10.98 -25.79
CA THR A 24 8.12 9.98 -24.83
C THR A 24 7.71 10.64 -23.51
N ILE A 25 6.60 10.20 -22.91
CA ILE A 25 6.19 10.57 -21.56
C ILE A 25 6.95 9.69 -20.57
N SER A 26 7.83 10.31 -19.77
CA SER A 26 8.61 9.57 -18.77
C SER A 26 7.73 9.00 -17.66
N SER A 27 6.76 9.78 -17.16
CA SER A 27 5.83 9.34 -16.13
C SER A 27 4.48 10.03 -16.24
N LEU A 28 3.40 9.27 -16.03
CA LEU A 28 2.03 9.77 -15.93
C LEU A 28 1.46 9.46 -14.55
N ARG A 29 0.74 10.42 -13.95
CA ARG A 29 -0.01 10.21 -12.71
C ARG A 29 -1.49 10.44 -12.96
N LEU A 30 -2.30 9.43 -12.64
CA LEU A 30 -3.75 9.47 -12.76
C LEU A 30 -4.40 9.02 -11.46
N ASN A 31 -5.42 9.75 -11.05
CA ASN A 31 -6.33 9.33 -10.00
C ASN A 31 -7.68 9.06 -10.66
N LEU A 32 -8.07 7.79 -10.70
CA LEU A 32 -9.31 7.33 -11.29
C LEU A 32 -10.32 7.04 -10.19
N TYR A 33 -11.55 7.46 -10.42
CA TYR A 33 -12.71 6.95 -9.69
C TYR A 33 -13.25 5.77 -10.49
N LEU A 34 -13.45 4.64 -9.82
CA LEU A 34 -14.07 3.44 -10.41
C LEU A 34 -15.54 3.72 -10.69
N ILE A 35 -15.77 4.28 -11.87
CA ILE A 35 -17.08 4.41 -12.47
C ILE A 35 -16.96 3.66 -13.79
N ASN A 36 -17.71 2.57 -13.98
CA ASN A 36 -17.52 1.60 -15.07
C ASN A 36 -17.40 2.24 -16.46
N THR A 37 -18.14 3.30 -16.74
CA THR A 37 -18.07 4.03 -18.01
C THR A 37 -16.69 4.66 -18.28
N PHE A 38 -15.98 5.09 -17.24
CA PHE A 38 -14.70 5.77 -17.37
C PHE A 38 -13.52 4.83 -17.52
N LEU A 39 -13.57 3.66 -16.87
CA LEU A 39 -12.54 2.63 -17.07
C LEU A 39 -12.52 2.14 -18.53
N CYS A 40 -13.70 1.96 -19.14
CA CYS A 40 -13.82 1.60 -20.55
C CYS A 40 -13.23 2.65 -21.51
N GLU A 41 -13.20 3.93 -21.13
CA GLU A 41 -12.61 4.97 -21.97
C GLU A 41 -11.11 5.20 -21.70
N VAL A 42 -10.66 5.10 -20.45
CA VAL A 42 -9.27 5.37 -20.07
C VAL A 42 -8.37 4.15 -20.28
N GLY A 43 -8.90 2.94 -20.06
CA GLY A 43 -8.17 1.69 -20.22
C GLY A 43 -7.51 1.53 -21.59
N PRO A 44 -8.26 1.65 -22.71
CA PRO A 44 -7.69 1.53 -24.05
C PRO A 44 -6.63 2.60 -24.31
N LEU A 45 -6.88 3.84 -23.89
CA LEU A 45 -5.92 4.95 -24.07
C LEU A 45 -4.59 4.68 -23.35
N LEU A 46 -4.65 4.13 -22.14
CA LEU A 46 -3.45 3.74 -21.39
C LEU A 46 -2.75 2.54 -22.03
N GLY A 47 -3.51 1.52 -22.43
CA GLY A 47 -2.99 0.36 -23.16
C GLY A 47 -2.22 0.78 -24.41
N ASP A 48 -2.86 1.54 -25.30
CA ASP A 48 -2.27 2.02 -26.56
C ASP A 48 -1.01 2.88 -26.31
N ALA A 49 -1.02 3.73 -25.28
CA ALA A 49 0.13 4.57 -24.94
C ALA A 49 1.31 3.75 -24.38
N ILE A 50 1.04 2.69 -23.64
CA ILE A 50 2.07 1.79 -23.11
C ILE A 50 2.62 0.91 -24.23
N ASP A 51 1.75 0.32 -25.04
CA ASP A 51 2.12 -0.59 -26.12
C ASP A 51 2.90 0.12 -27.23
N SER A 52 2.60 1.41 -27.48
CA SER A 52 3.39 2.27 -28.38
C SER A 52 4.72 2.74 -27.78
N GLY A 53 5.01 2.42 -26.52
CA GLY A 53 6.21 2.88 -25.80
C GLY A 53 6.22 4.36 -25.45
N LEU A 54 5.07 5.05 -25.61
CA LEU A 54 4.92 6.45 -25.26
C LEU A 54 5.00 6.64 -23.74
N LEU A 55 4.41 5.72 -22.97
CA LEU A 55 4.38 5.76 -21.52
C LEU A 55 5.28 4.69 -20.90
N LYS A 56 6.19 5.11 -20.01
CA LYS A 56 7.14 4.20 -19.34
C LYS A 56 6.77 3.92 -17.89
N ASP A 57 6.40 4.96 -17.15
CA ASP A 57 6.03 4.87 -15.74
C ASP A 57 4.59 5.37 -15.52
N LEU A 58 3.76 4.56 -14.86
CA LEU A 58 2.39 4.91 -14.50
C LEU A 58 2.21 4.91 -12.98
N ASN A 59 1.66 6.01 -12.47
CA ASN A 59 1.21 6.14 -11.10
C ASN A 59 -0.32 6.19 -11.10
N LEU A 60 -0.95 5.16 -10.57
CA LEU A 60 -2.40 5.00 -10.58
C LEU A 60 -2.95 5.08 -9.14
N GLY A 61 -3.91 5.98 -8.92
CA GLY A 61 -4.72 6.00 -7.71
C GLY A 61 -6.15 5.59 -8.03
N ILE A 62 -6.63 4.55 -7.38
CA ILE A 62 -7.98 4.04 -7.52
C ILE A 62 -8.78 4.51 -6.31
N LEU A 63 -9.53 5.61 -6.52
CA LEU A 63 -10.23 6.35 -5.49
C LEU A 63 -11.67 5.88 -5.33
N ASP A 64 -12.22 6.20 -4.16
CA ASP A 64 -13.62 5.97 -3.82
C ASP A 64 -14.35 7.27 -3.49
N GLU A 65 -15.61 7.33 -3.91
CA GLU A 65 -16.52 8.47 -3.80
C GLU A 65 -17.13 8.62 -2.41
N THR A 66 -17.39 7.50 -1.73
CA THR A 66 -18.16 7.52 -0.48
C THR A 66 -17.36 8.17 0.63
N LYS A 67 -18.00 9.18 1.25
CA LYS A 67 -17.52 9.81 2.50
C LYS A 67 -17.73 8.89 3.70
N THR A 68 -18.63 7.92 3.57
CA THR A 68 -18.91 6.91 4.59
C THR A 68 -17.87 5.80 4.48
N LEU A 69 -17.20 5.52 5.59
CA LEU A 69 -16.32 4.35 5.74
C LEU A 69 -17.11 3.05 5.95
N ASP A 70 -18.44 3.15 6.07
CA ASP A 70 -19.39 2.05 6.24
C ASP A 70 -19.83 1.46 4.90
N ARG A 71 -18.87 0.97 4.09
CA ARG A 71 -19.22 0.10 2.96
C ARG A 71 -19.38 -1.33 3.43
N SER A 72 -20.33 -2.05 2.84
CA SER A 72 -20.45 -3.48 3.13
C SER A 72 -19.26 -4.24 2.53
N ASP A 73 -18.92 -5.39 3.12
CA ASP A 73 -17.88 -6.27 2.58
C ASP A 73 -18.20 -6.67 1.12
N GLU A 74 -19.48 -6.78 0.75
CA GLU A 74 -19.95 -7.06 -0.60
C GLU A 74 -19.59 -5.94 -1.60
N GLU A 75 -19.73 -4.68 -1.22
CA GLU A 75 -19.35 -3.55 -2.06
C GLU A 75 -17.83 -3.45 -2.24
N MET A 76 -17.07 -3.76 -1.19
CA MET A 76 -15.61 -3.83 -1.23
C MET A 76 -15.11 -4.94 -2.16
N GLN A 77 -15.81 -6.09 -2.16
CA GLN A 77 -15.55 -7.22 -3.07
C GLN A 77 -15.89 -6.89 -4.51
N GLN A 78 -17.07 -6.32 -4.77
CA GLN A 78 -17.46 -5.93 -6.13
C GLN A 78 -16.43 -4.98 -6.72
N ARG A 79 -15.91 -4.06 -5.91
CA ARG A 79 -14.90 -3.13 -6.35
C ARG A 79 -13.55 -3.79 -6.63
N ALA A 80 -13.18 -4.81 -5.87
CA ALA A 80 -12.02 -5.62 -6.16
C ALA A 80 -12.18 -6.33 -7.52
N GLN A 81 -13.39 -6.84 -7.81
CA GLN A 81 -13.71 -7.44 -9.10
C GLN A 81 -13.61 -6.43 -10.25
N ASP A 82 -14.17 -5.22 -10.08
CA ASP A 82 -14.09 -4.19 -11.12
C ASP A 82 -12.64 -3.77 -11.44
N ILE A 83 -11.75 -3.79 -10.42
CA ILE A 83 -10.32 -3.54 -10.59
C ILE A 83 -9.65 -4.71 -11.33
N ASP A 84 -9.97 -5.94 -10.95
CA ASP A 84 -9.45 -7.14 -11.59
C ASP A 84 -9.86 -7.23 -13.06
N ASP A 85 -11.13 -6.96 -13.35
CA ASP A 85 -11.69 -6.89 -14.71
C ASP A 85 -10.98 -5.83 -15.55
N PHE A 86 -10.71 -4.65 -14.97
CA PHE A 86 -9.95 -3.60 -15.63
C PHE A 86 -8.53 -4.04 -16.01
N PHE A 87 -7.81 -4.67 -15.07
CA PHE A 87 -6.46 -5.14 -15.33
C PHE A 87 -6.41 -6.34 -16.28
N THR A 88 -7.43 -7.19 -16.24
CA THR A 88 -7.61 -8.30 -17.20
C THR A 88 -7.90 -7.78 -18.60
N ALA A 89 -8.71 -6.73 -18.74
CA ALA A 89 -8.99 -6.09 -20.02
C ALA A 89 -7.78 -5.34 -20.61
N TYR A 90 -6.95 -4.75 -19.74
CA TYR A 90 -5.81 -3.91 -20.13
C TYR A 90 -4.50 -4.31 -19.43
N PRO A 91 -3.97 -5.53 -19.69
CA PRO A 91 -2.82 -6.07 -18.96
C PRO A 91 -1.53 -5.25 -19.10
N SER A 92 -1.36 -4.54 -20.23
CA SER A 92 -0.23 -3.63 -20.44
C SER A 92 -0.09 -2.56 -19.35
N VAL A 93 -1.22 -2.15 -18.74
CA VAL A 93 -1.23 -1.19 -17.62
C VAL A 93 -0.41 -1.69 -16.43
N LEU A 94 -0.46 -2.99 -16.13
CA LEU A 94 0.27 -3.61 -15.02
C LEU A 94 1.80 -3.55 -15.24
N HIS A 95 2.25 -3.63 -16.49
CA HIS A 95 3.67 -3.67 -16.83
C HIS A 95 4.39 -2.34 -16.59
N CYS A 96 3.68 -1.21 -16.69
CA CYS A 96 4.22 0.13 -16.47
C CYS A 96 3.89 0.71 -15.10
N LEU A 97 3.14 -0.02 -14.26
CA LEU A 97 2.70 0.49 -12.97
C LEU A 97 3.87 0.59 -11.99
N THR A 98 4.22 1.82 -11.61
CA THR A 98 5.30 2.12 -10.65
C THR A 98 4.79 2.54 -9.28
N LYS A 99 3.60 3.15 -9.21
CA LYS A 99 2.90 3.45 -7.96
C LYS A 99 1.43 3.10 -8.07
N LEU A 100 0.91 2.41 -7.06
CA LEU A 100 -0.50 2.07 -6.93
C LEU A 100 -1.03 2.56 -5.58
N PHE A 101 -2.17 3.24 -5.61
CA PHE A 101 -2.96 3.56 -4.42
C PHE A 101 -4.33 2.89 -4.57
N LEU A 102 -4.70 2.05 -3.61
CA LEU A 102 -6.01 1.41 -3.53
C LEU A 102 -6.71 1.89 -2.26
N LYS A 103 -7.93 2.41 -2.41
CA LYS A 103 -8.81 2.78 -1.30
C LYS A 103 -9.98 1.82 -1.27
N ILE A 104 -10.49 1.36 -0.12
CA ILE A 104 -11.75 0.60 0.08
C ILE A 104 -11.90 -0.58 -0.91
N VAL A 105 -11.02 -1.58 -0.78
CA VAL A 105 -11.02 -2.78 -1.61
C VAL A 105 -10.88 -4.02 -0.73
N GLY A 106 -11.75 -5.01 -0.93
CA GLY A 106 -11.78 -6.26 -0.17
C GLY A 106 -11.29 -7.42 -1.05
N PHE A 107 -10.17 -8.02 -0.68
CA PHE A 107 -9.43 -8.99 -1.50
C PHE A 107 -9.67 -10.45 -1.12
N ASP A 108 -10.68 -10.75 -0.30
CA ASP A 108 -10.90 -12.09 0.27
C ASP A 108 -11.11 -13.21 -0.77
N LYS A 109 -11.71 -12.88 -1.92
CA LYS A 109 -12.06 -13.85 -2.98
C LYS A 109 -11.13 -13.83 -4.19
N LEU A 110 -10.27 -12.81 -4.31
CA LEU A 110 -9.38 -12.63 -5.45
C LEU A 110 -7.95 -12.91 -5.03
N ASP A 111 -7.16 -13.50 -5.93
CA ASP A 111 -5.71 -13.64 -5.71
C ASP A 111 -5.02 -12.29 -5.95
N MET A 112 -5.31 -11.32 -5.08
CA MET A 112 -4.72 -9.99 -5.17
C MET A 112 -3.21 -10.03 -4.94
N HIS A 113 -2.71 -11.05 -4.24
CA HIS A 113 -1.28 -11.28 -4.14
C HIS A 113 -0.67 -11.47 -5.53
N HIS A 114 -1.27 -12.32 -6.35
CA HIS A 114 -0.87 -12.50 -7.73
C HIS A 114 -0.95 -11.17 -8.53
N VAL A 115 -2.07 -10.45 -8.47
CA VAL A 115 -2.21 -9.19 -9.23
C VAL A 115 -1.17 -8.14 -8.81
N LEU A 116 -0.99 -7.90 -7.51
CA LEU A 116 -0.13 -6.84 -7.00
C LEU A 116 1.36 -7.16 -7.08
N PHE A 117 1.75 -8.41 -6.82
CA PHE A 117 3.16 -8.77 -6.66
C PHE A 117 3.69 -9.61 -7.82
N ASP A 118 2.84 -10.43 -8.44
CA ASP A 118 3.27 -11.24 -9.59
C ASP A 118 3.09 -10.50 -10.91
N CYS A 119 1.98 -9.80 -11.12
CA CYS A 119 1.73 -9.12 -12.40
C CYS A 119 2.43 -7.74 -12.49
N CYS A 120 2.43 -6.96 -11.41
CA CYS A 120 2.99 -5.60 -11.39
C CYS A 120 4.53 -5.59 -11.20
N LYS A 121 5.29 -6.10 -12.18
CA LYS A 121 6.76 -6.26 -12.08
C LYS A 121 7.58 -4.97 -11.89
N GLN A 122 6.98 -3.79 -12.12
CA GLN A 122 7.65 -2.49 -11.94
C GLN A 122 7.17 -1.72 -10.71
N LEU A 123 6.28 -2.30 -9.90
CA LEU A 123 5.68 -1.61 -8.77
C LEU A 123 6.75 -1.30 -7.69
N LYS A 124 6.92 -0.02 -7.40
CA LYS A 124 7.87 0.50 -6.39
C LYS A 124 7.18 1.05 -5.16
N HIS A 125 5.92 1.46 -5.28
CA HIS A 125 5.16 2.08 -4.20
C HIS A 125 3.73 1.54 -4.19
N LEU A 126 3.31 0.95 -3.07
CA LEU A 126 1.94 0.50 -2.84
C LEU A 126 1.37 1.19 -1.61
N THR A 127 0.21 1.81 -1.76
CA THR A 127 -0.59 2.34 -0.66
C THR A 127 -1.95 1.65 -0.63
N LEU A 128 -2.31 1.07 0.52
CA LEU A 128 -3.61 0.47 0.79
C LEU A 128 -4.32 1.30 1.86
N TYR A 129 -5.53 1.76 1.58
CA TYR A 129 -6.33 2.60 2.48
C TYR A 129 -7.71 1.99 2.71
N HIS A 130 -8.06 1.62 3.95
CA HIS A 130 -9.32 0.91 4.23
C HIS A 130 -9.51 -0.37 3.40
N CYS A 131 -8.44 -1.14 3.19
CA CYS A 131 -8.50 -2.44 2.53
C CYS A 131 -8.57 -3.59 3.54
N ASP A 132 -8.98 -4.77 3.07
CA ASP A 132 -8.86 -6.03 3.81
C ASP A 132 -8.68 -7.22 2.85
N THR A 133 -8.33 -8.37 3.42
CA THR A 133 -8.24 -9.68 2.74
C THR A 133 -9.26 -10.65 3.33
N GLY A 134 -10.42 -10.12 3.71
CA GLY A 134 -11.36 -10.75 4.63
C GLY A 134 -11.20 -10.18 6.04
N SER A 135 -12.32 -9.89 6.70
CA SER A 135 -12.35 -9.26 8.01
C SER A 135 -11.44 -9.97 9.02
N TYR A 136 -10.47 -9.25 9.59
CA TYR A 136 -9.50 -9.76 10.58
C TYR A 136 -8.68 -10.96 10.08
N SER A 137 -8.30 -10.96 8.81
CA SER A 137 -7.40 -11.95 8.21
C SER A 137 -5.92 -11.56 8.38
N VAL A 138 -5.04 -12.55 8.13
CA VAL A 138 -3.60 -12.33 8.04
C VAL A 138 -3.25 -11.89 6.61
N PHE A 139 -2.62 -10.74 6.48
CA PHE A 139 -2.11 -10.24 5.20
C PHE A 139 -0.63 -10.60 5.04
N LYS A 140 -0.35 -11.65 4.26
CA LYS A 140 1.00 -12.22 4.12
C LYS A 140 1.63 -11.84 2.78
N ILE A 141 2.68 -11.03 2.79
CA ILE A 141 3.40 -10.64 1.57
C ILE A 141 4.69 -11.46 1.42
N ASP A 142 4.71 -12.35 0.44
CA ASP A 142 5.87 -13.11 0.00
C ASP A 142 6.14 -12.82 -1.47
N ALA A 143 7.06 -11.89 -1.75
CA ALA A 143 7.31 -11.38 -3.10
C ALA A 143 8.82 -11.13 -3.33
N PRO A 144 9.63 -12.20 -3.45
CA PRO A 144 11.09 -12.10 -3.56
C PRO A 144 11.57 -11.31 -4.78
N ASP A 145 10.83 -11.39 -5.89
CA ASP A 145 11.19 -10.71 -7.14
C ASP A 145 10.62 -9.28 -7.25
N SER A 146 9.85 -8.85 -6.26
CA SER A 146 9.21 -7.53 -6.28
C SER A 146 10.23 -6.40 -6.27
N LYS A 147 9.86 -5.29 -6.92
CA LYS A 147 10.61 -4.02 -6.88
C LYS A 147 10.06 -3.05 -5.85
N LEU A 148 9.16 -3.50 -4.98
CA LEU A 148 8.50 -2.67 -4.00
C LEU A 148 9.51 -2.08 -3.01
N CYS A 149 9.61 -0.76 -2.99
CA CYS A 149 10.48 0.01 -2.09
C CYS A 149 9.69 0.67 -0.96
N VAL A 150 8.41 0.99 -1.20
CA VAL A 150 7.54 1.66 -0.23
C VAL A 150 6.22 0.92 -0.13
N LEU A 151 5.86 0.54 1.10
CA LEU A 151 4.55 -0.02 1.43
C LEU A 151 3.90 0.83 2.52
N GLU A 152 2.70 1.31 2.23
CA GLU A 152 1.88 2.13 3.14
C GLU A 152 0.54 1.42 3.36
N ILE A 153 0.22 1.08 4.60
CA ILE A 153 -1.02 0.42 4.99
C ILE A 153 -1.73 1.35 5.97
N GLU A 154 -2.87 1.88 5.56
CA GLU A 154 -3.62 2.90 6.28
C GLU A 154 -5.03 2.42 6.59
N LYS A 155 -5.41 2.41 7.87
CA LYS A 155 -6.79 2.12 8.31
C LYS A 155 -7.36 0.81 7.75
N CYS A 156 -6.50 -0.16 7.49
CA CYS A 156 -6.87 -1.47 6.96
C CYS A 156 -7.28 -2.42 8.09
N ARG A 157 -8.19 -3.36 7.82
CA ARG A 157 -8.76 -4.27 8.84
C ARG A 157 -8.02 -5.62 8.92
N PHE A 158 -6.70 -5.58 8.94
CA PHE A 158 -5.87 -6.77 9.08
C PHE A 158 -5.69 -7.17 10.55
N LEU A 159 -5.81 -8.46 10.85
CA LEU A 159 -5.45 -8.98 12.17
C LEU A 159 -3.94 -8.97 12.38
N ARG A 160 -3.19 -9.35 11.34
CA ARG A 160 -1.73 -9.38 11.33
C ARG A 160 -1.20 -9.15 9.92
N ILE A 161 -0.07 -8.49 9.81
CA ILE A 161 0.66 -8.28 8.54
C ILE A 161 1.99 -9.04 8.63
N ASP A 162 2.18 -9.99 7.72
CA ASP A 162 3.38 -10.82 7.66
C ASP A 162 4.21 -10.44 6.42
N LEU A 163 5.31 -9.72 6.61
CA LEU A 163 6.25 -9.37 5.54
C LEU A 163 7.28 -10.49 5.38
N VAL A 164 6.91 -11.57 4.70
CA VAL A 164 7.72 -12.80 4.61
C VAL A 164 8.98 -12.61 3.76
N CYS A 165 8.85 -12.00 2.58
CA CYS A 165 10.02 -11.72 1.73
C CYS A 165 9.77 -10.48 0.85
N LEU A 166 10.47 -9.39 1.16
CA LEU A 166 10.43 -8.14 0.40
C LEU A 166 11.84 -7.50 0.41
N PRO A 167 12.77 -8.02 -0.39
CA PRO A 167 14.20 -7.67 -0.27
C PRO A 167 14.52 -6.21 -0.56
N LYS A 168 13.70 -5.53 -1.36
CA LYS A 168 13.89 -4.13 -1.78
C LYS A 168 13.06 -3.13 -0.97
N LEU A 169 12.29 -3.57 0.02
CA LEU A 169 11.46 -2.69 0.84
C LEU A 169 12.36 -1.80 1.70
N GLU A 170 12.28 -0.49 1.49
CA GLU A 170 13.09 0.52 2.19
C GLU A 170 12.28 1.27 3.25
N LYS A 171 11.00 1.51 2.96
CA LYS A 171 10.07 2.21 3.84
C LYS A 171 8.79 1.40 4.03
N PHE A 172 8.42 1.20 5.30
CA PHE A 172 7.14 0.62 5.67
C PHE A 172 6.39 1.56 6.62
N PHE A 173 5.13 1.84 6.28
CA PHE A 173 4.20 2.60 7.11
C PHE A 173 2.97 1.74 7.41
N CYS A 174 2.58 1.69 8.68
CA CYS A 174 1.36 1.03 9.13
C CYS A 174 0.60 1.93 10.10
N GLU A 175 -0.62 2.31 9.73
CA GLU A 175 -1.61 2.95 10.60
C GLU A 175 -2.73 1.96 10.92
N SER A 176 -3.17 1.94 12.18
CA SER A 176 -4.31 1.16 12.68
C SER A 176 -4.08 -0.35 12.76
N TRP A 177 -2.97 -0.81 13.33
CA TRP A 177 -2.92 -2.21 13.74
C TRP A 177 -3.86 -2.49 14.93
N ILE A 178 -4.57 -3.62 14.88
CA ILE A 178 -5.64 -3.96 15.83
C ILE A 178 -5.18 -4.99 16.89
N SER A 179 -4.07 -5.70 16.66
CA SER A 179 -3.69 -6.86 17.48
C SER A 179 -2.93 -6.51 18.76
N GLN A 180 -3.26 -7.23 19.83
CA GLN A 180 -2.73 -7.11 21.19
C GLN A 180 -1.31 -7.71 21.37
N CYS A 181 -0.84 -8.63 20.50
CA CYS A 181 0.39 -9.39 20.79
C CYS A 181 1.49 -9.32 19.72
N ALA A 182 1.18 -9.17 18.43
CA ALA A 182 2.19 -8.97 17.37
C ALA A 182 1.47 -8.64 16.05
N PRO A 183 1.14 -7.37 15.79
CA PRO A 183 0.40 -7.01 14.57
C PRO A 183 1.23 -7.19 13.30
N LEU A 184 2.54 -7.35 13.44
CA LEU A 184 3.52 -7.24 12.39
C LEU A 184 4.62 -8.27 12.58
N THR A 185 4.94 -9.02 11.53
CA THR A 185 6.11 -9.90 11.51
C THR A 185 7.00 -9.60 10.31
N PHE A 186 8.31 -9.64 10.54
CA PHE A 186 9.31 -9.42 9.50
C PHE A 186 10.08 -10.71 9.25
N GLY A 187 9.99 -11.21 8.02
CA GLY A 187 10.85 -12.26 7.47
C GLY A 187 12.09 -11.65 6.84
N PHE A 188 12.28 -11.86 5.53
CA PHE A 188 13.43 -11.35 4.79
C PHE A 188 13.20 -9.95 4.20
N VAL A 189 13.57 -8.92 4.96
CA VAL A 189 13.45 -7.49 4.59
C VAL A 189 14.77 -6.70 4.81
N PRO A 190 15.90 -7.14 4.21
CA PRO A 190 17.23 -6.59 4.49
C PRO A 190 17.42 -5.10 4.20
N SER A 191 16.59 -4.50 3.34
CA SER A 191 16.68 -3.09 2.94
C SER A 191 15.85 -2.16 3.82
N LEU A 192 15.05 -2.69 4.75
CA LEU A 192 14.09 -1.92 5.52
C LEU A 192 14.82 -0.96 6.46
N GLY A 193 14.85 0.33 6.10
CA GLY A 193 15.56 1.37 6.84
C GLY A 193 14.63 2.32 7.58
N GLN A 194 13.41 2.50 7.09
CA GLN A 194 12.41 3.41 7.63
C GLN A 194 11.15 2.67 8.02
N LEU A 195 10.82 2.73 9.31
CA LEU A 195 9.65 2.10 9.88
C LEU A 195 8.82 3.17 10.59
N GLU A 196 7.59 3.38 10.12
CA GLU A 196 6.63 4.30 10.72
C GLU A 196 5.37 3.55 11.10
N LEU A 197 4.98 3.73 12.35
CA LEU A 197 4.06 2.85 13.02
C LEU A 197 3.13 3.71 13.87
N SER A 198 1.83 3.68 13.55
CA SER A 198 0.80 4.49 14.20
C SER A 198 -0.36 3.63 14.70
N CYS A 199 -0.63 3.67 16.00
CA CYS A 199 -1.73 2.94 16.63
C CYS A 199 -2.58 3.86 17.51
N GLY A 200 -3.90 3.71 17.43
CA GLY A 200 -4.86 4.37 18.32
C GLY A 200 -5.80 3.39 19.02
N SER A 201 -5.40 2.11 19.14
CA SER A 201 -6.18 1.10 19.84
C SER A 201 -5.78 1.03 21.33
N VAL A 202 -6.77 0.92 22.21
CA VAL A 202 -6.58 0.74 23.65
C VAL A 202 -6.03 -0.67 23.89
N CYS A 203 -4.78 -0.76 24.36
CA CYS A 203 -4.22 -2.01 24.85
C CYS A 203 -4.83 -2.31 26.22
N GLU A 204 -5.98 -2.99 26.24
CA GLU A 204 -6.47 -3.64 27.44
C GLU A 204 -5.67 -4.94 27.64
N GLU A 205 -4.93 -4.97 28.75
CA GLU A 205 -4.38 -6.15 29.43
C GLU A 205 -2.99 -6.68 29.03
N ASP A 206 -2.48 -6.48 27.80
CA ASP A 206 -1.15 -7.00 27.41
C ASP A 206 -0.09 -5.91 27.12
N ILE A 207 1.11 -6.11 27.68
CA ILE A 207 2.28 -5.26 27.51
C ILE A 207 2.82 -5.43 26.08
N PHE A 208 2.69 -4.39 25.26
CA PHE A 208 3.30 -4.35 23.93
C PHE A 208 4.83 -4.38 24.03
N LYS A 209 5.45 -5.37 23.38
CA LYS A 209 6.90 -5.54 23.29
C LYS A 209 7.41 -5.12 21.94
N LEU A 210 8.22 -4.06 21.94
CA LEU A 210 8.85 -3.57 20.73
C LEU A 210 9.93 -4.55 20.23
N SER A 211 10.58 -5.27 21.16
CA SER A 211 11.59 -6.27 20.82
C SER A 211 11.03 -7.42 19.98
N GLU A 212 9.81 -7.86 20.28
CA GLU A 212 9.10 -8.90 19.52
C GLU A 212 8.71 -8.41 18.13
N LEU A 213 8.21 -7.17 18.02
CA LEU A 213 7.85 -6.57 16.74
C LEU A 213 9.06 -6.36 15.83
N LEU A 214 10.19 -5.91 16.37
CA LEU A 214 11.42 -5.64 15.62
C LEU A 214 12.33 -6.86 15.47
N HIS A 215 11.89 -8.02 15.93
CA HIS A 215 12.67 -9.25 15.90
C HIS A 215 13.17 -9.54 14.47
N GLY A 216 14.47 -9.81 14.34
CA GLY A 216 15.10 -10.15 13.07
C GLY A 216 15.45 -8.96 12.17
N VAL A 217 15.01 -7.74 12.48
CA VAL A 217 15.35 -6.55 11.68
C VAL A 217 16.61 -5.88 12.23
N THR A 218 17.57 -5.56 11.37
CA THR A 218 18.86 -4.94 11.78
C THR A 218 19.25 -3.71 10.95
N SER A 219 18.44 -3.37 9.94
CA SER A 219 18.71 -2.31 8.97
C SER A 219 18.04 -0.98 9.32
N ILE A 220 17.12 -0.96 10.30
CA ILE A 220 16.32 0.23 10.63
C ILE A 220 17.23 1.36 11.13
N HIS A 221 17.18 2.49 10.43
CA HIS A 221 17.87 3.72 10.80
C HIS A 221 16.92 4.84 11.21
N THR A 222 15.64 4.74 10.85
CA THR A 222 14.58 5.67 11.24
C THR A 222 13.39 4.87 11.76
N LEU A 223 13.03 5.10 13.02
CA LEU A 223 11.83 4.53 13.65
C LEU A 223 10.91 5.67 14.10
N SER A 224 9.64 5.61 13.74
CA SER A 224 8.60 6.54 14.19
C SER A 224 7.45 5.75 14.79
N LEU A 225 7.14 6.05 16.05
CA LEU A 225 6.06 5.46 16.82
C LEU A 225 5.09 6.57 17.21
N ASP A 226 3.85 6.50 16.73
CA ASP A 226 2.76 7.40 17.13
C ASP A 226 1.66 6.59 17.80
N PHE A 227 1.45 6.80 19.09
CA PHE A 227 0.46 6.06 19.86
C PHE A 227 -0.87 6.80 20.00
N GLN A 228 -1.06 7.85 19.19
CA GLN A 228 -2.30 8.64 19.06
C GLN A 228 -2.88 9.24 20.35
N GLY A 229 -2.23 9.08 21.51
CA GLY A 229 -2.68 9.57 22.82
C GLY A 229 -2.87 8.47 23.87
N GLU A 230 -2.67 7.20 23.52
CA GLU A 230 -2.85 6.05 24.40
C GLU A 230 -1.63 5.79 25.32
N ALA A 231 -1.89 5.34 26.55
CA ALA A 231 -0.87 5.00 27.52
C ALA A 231 -0.34 3.57 27.26
N LEU A 232 0.64 3.45 26.36
CA LEU A 232 1.33 2.18 26.14
C LEU A 232 2.46 1.97 27.14
N TRP A 233 2.38 0.87 27.89
CA TRP A 233 3.42 0.41 28.80
C TRP A 233 4.54 -0.24 27.99
N LEU A 234 5.53 0.54 27.55
CA LEU A 234 6.75 -0.02 27.00
C LEU A 234 7.60 -0.60 28.13
N GLN A 235 7.86 -1.91 28.10
CA GLN A 235 8.87 -2.49 28.97
C GLN A 235 10.26 -1.97 28.58
N PRO A 236 11.18 -1.78 29.55
CA PRO A 236 12.58 -1.50 29.25
C PRO A 236 13.23 -2.75 28.64
N GLU A 237 13.21 -2.86 27.31
CA GLU A 237 13.74 -3.99 26.53
C GLU A 237 15.10 -3.65 25.89
N MET A 238 15.94 -2.89 26.60
CA MET A 238 17.13 -2.29 25.99
C MET A 238 18.12 -3.34 25.48
N GLU A 239 18.25 -4.49 26.16
CA GLU A 239 19.15 -5.57 25.77
C GLU A 239 18.63 -6.29 24.51
N GLU A 240 17.34 -6.56 24.46
CA GLU A 240 16.66 -7.23 23.35
C GLU A 240 16.62 -6.36 22.09
N LEU A 241 16.51 -5.03 22.27
CA LEU A 241 16.47 -4.06 21.17
C LEU A 241 17.86 -3.69 20.62
N ARG A 242 18.98 -4.07 21.28
CA ARG A 242 20.34 -3.71 20.83
C ARG A 242 20.58 -4.04 19.36
N THR A 243 20.14 -5.21 18.94
CA THR A 243 20.33 -5.72 17.57
C THR A 243 19.54 -4.89 16.56
N ALA A 244 18.26 -4.62 16.85
CA ALA A 244 17.38 -3.82 16.01
C ALA A 244 17.80 -2.34 15.94
N PHE A 245 18.32 -1.80 17.05
CA PHE A 245 18.73 -0.41 17.15
C PHE A 245 20.19 -0.15 16.76
N SER A 246 20.94 -1.19 16.38
CA SER A 246 22.36 -1.09 16.03
C SER A 246 22.67 -0.05 14.94
N LYS A 247 21.71 0.24 14.04
CA LYS A 247 21.82 1.26 12.98
C LYS A 247 20.87 2.44 13.17
N LEU A 248 20.13 2.51 14.28
CA LEU A 248 19.14 3.54 14.53
C LEU A 248 19.80 4.92 14.68
N ARG A 249 19.34 5.90 13.90
CA ARG A 249 19.83 7.29 13.91
C ARG A 249 18.75 8.29 14.28
N LYS A 250 17.50 7.93 14.03
CA LYS A 250 16.33 8.79 14.27
C LYS A 250 15.25 7.95 14.94
N LEU A 251 14.86 8.37 16.13
CA LEU A 251 13.72 7.83 16.86
C LEU A 251 12.73 8.97 17.07
N TYR A 252 11.53 8.82 16.54
CA TYR A 252 10.41 9.71 16.79
C TYR A 252 9.40 8.96 17.63
N VAL A 253 9.09 9.49 18.81
CA VAL A 253 7.99 8.99 19.65
C VAL A 253 7.03 10.14 19.83
N ARG A 254 5.79 9.96 19.40
CA ARG A 254 4.74 10.99 19.45
C ARG A 254 3.61 10.54 20.37
N ARG A 255 3.06 11.53 21.10
CA ARG A 255 1.90 11.37 22.00
C ARG A 255 2.09 10.32 23.10
N TRP A 256 3.24 10.36 23.76
CA TRP A 256 3.56 9.66 25.01
C TRP A 256 3.04 10.40 26.27
N TYR A 257 2.53 9.66 27.24
CA TYR A 257 2.43 10.11 28.64
C TYR A 257 3.45 9.31 29.46
N ILE A 258 4.44 9.98 30.05
CA ILE A 258 5.28 9.42 31.11
C ILE A 258 4.52 9.67 32.41
N CYS A 259 4.07 8.61 33.09
CA CYS A 259 3.69 8.68 34.50
C CYS A 259 4.87 8.20 35.35
#